data_AF-U2LFW2-F1
#
_entry.id   AF-U2LFW2-F1
#
_cell.length_a   1.000
_cell.length_b   1.000
_cell.length_c   1.000
_cell.angle_alpha   90.00
_cell.angle_beta   90.00
_cell.angle_gamma   90.00
#
_symmetry.space_group_name_H-M   'P 1'
#
loop_
_entity.id
_entity.type
_entity.pdbx_description
1 polymer ?
#
loop_
_entity_poly.entity_id
_entity_poly.type
_entity_poly.pdbx_seq_one_letter_code
_entity_poly.pdbx_strand_id
1 'polypeptide(L)'
;MNNEIAPVLDMLEELKQECKAISKTQVELHTTIAEQLSNLKGDSVKTQETVQIHLSKETQAKIKEHQLFVLEALSESSKKLDPKFEALQQLINQRKKPVVFKNYSLFASVRLAERILLGLVCGLVMVSCWFFTMGAHELQTASDYDLRYRYLRMQGKATASDFTHLDSLFVSHRNPQAIHQLEQNIIDYEQALQRQAELLIQQKHIQQEQGELKKHLKK
;
A
#
# COMPACT_ATOMS: atom_id res chain seq x y z
N MET A 1 -4.69 -17.27 0.34
CA MET A 1 -5.14 -18.35 1.25
C MET A 1 -6.45 -18.98 0.75
N ASN A 2 -6.50 -19.43 -0.52
CA ASN A 2 -7.70 -20.01 -1.16
C ASN A 2 -7.57 -21.54 -1.39
N ASN A 3 -6.46 -22.15 -0.94
CA ASN A 3 -6.04 -23.48 -1.38
C ASN A 3 -6.69 -24.64 -0.60
N GLU A 4 -7.32 -24.36 0.55
CA GLU A 4 -7.85 -25.42 1.43
C GLU A 4 -9.31 -25.78 1.16
N ILE A 5 -10.06 -24.92 0.47
CA ILE A 5 -11.51 -25.14 0.23
C ILE A 5 -11.75 -25.87 -1.11
N ALA A 6 -10.85 -25.74 -2.08
CA ALA A 6 -10.90 -26.47 -3.34
C ALA A 6 -10.92 -28.00 -3.15
N PRO A 7 -10.01 -28.61 -2.34
CA PRO A 7 -10.05 -30.05 -2.10
C PRO A 7 -11.30 -30.47 -1.32
N VAL A 8 -11.84 -29.62 -0.44
CA VAL A 8 -13.09 -29.92 0.30
C VAL A 8 -14.30 -29.97 -0.62
N LEU A 9 -14.35 -29.11 -1.64
CA LEU A 9 -15.42 -29.14 -2.63
C LEU A 9 -15.32 -30.39 -3.53
N ASP A 10 -14.09 -30.76 -3.90
CA ASP A 10 -13.80 -31.93 -4.73
C ASP A 10 -14.18 -33.23 -4.01
N MET A 11 -13.76 -33.38 -2.74
CA MET A 11 -14.17 -34.51 -1.88
C MET A 11 -15.69 -34.58 -1.68
N LEU A 12 -16.39 -33.43 -1.63
CA LEU A 12 -17.85 -33.41 -1.52
C LEU A 12 -18.54 -33.89 -2.81
N GLU A 13 -18.00 -33.49 -3.96
CA GLU A 13 -18.48 -33.92 -5.28
C GLU A 13 -18.19 -35.42 -5.51
N GLU A 14 -17.03 -35.90 -5.08
CA GLU A 14 -16.65 -37.32 -5.09
C GLU A 14 -17.60 -38.15 -4.22
N LEU A 15 -17.85 -37.74 -2.97
CA LEU A 15 -18.82 -38.41 -2.08
C LEU A 15 -20.23 -38.44 -2.67
N LYS A 16 -20.66 -37.36 -3.33
CA LYS A 16 -21.96 -37.31 -4.02
C LYS A 16 -22.02 -38.29 -5.19
N GLN A 17 -20.94 -38.41 -5.96
CA GLN A 17 -20.85 -39.37 -7.06
C GLN A 17 -20.85 -40.82 -6.56
N GLU A 18 -20.14 -41.11 -5.46
CA GLU A 18 -20.16 -42.42 -4.82
C GLU A 18 -21.57 -42.78 -4.32
N CYS A 19 -22.27 -41.85 -3.63
CA CYS A 19 -23.66 -42.06 -3.22
C CYS A 19 -24.59 -42.36 -4.42
N LYS A 20 -24.40 -41.67 -5.55
CA LYS A 20 -25.17 -41.92 -6.77
C LYS A 20 -24.86 -43.29 -7.38
N ALA A 21 -23.60 -43.70 -7.38
CA ALA A 21 -23.19 -45.02 -7.86
C ALA A 21 -23.78 -46.14 -6.99
N ILE A 22 -23.75 -45.97 -5.66
CA ILE A 22 -24.37 -46.88 -4.69
C ILE A 22 -25.88 -46.98 -4.92
N SER A 23 -26.57 -45.85 -5.13
CA SER A 23 -28.01 -45.85 -5.44
C SER A 23 -28.32 -46.61 -6.76
N LYS A 24 -27.47 -46.48 -7.77
CA LYS A 24 -27.65 -47.19 -9.06
C LYS A 24 -27.45 -48.70 -8.93
N THR A 25 -26.37 -49.14 -8.28
CA THR A 25 -26.12 -50.58 -8.04
C THR A 25 -27.21 -51.18 -7.15
N GLN A 26 -27.76 -50.38 -6.24
CA GLN A 26 -28.89 -50.77 -5.41
C GLN A 26 -30.16 -51.04 -6.23
N VAL A 27 -30.50 -50.17 -7.19
CA VAL A 27 -31.64 -50.40 -8.10
C VAL A 27 -31.44 -51.66 -8.93
N GLU A 28 -30.21 -51.92 -9.40
CA GLU A 28 -29.85 -53.11 -10.17
C GLU A 28 -29.94 -54.41 -9.33
N LEU A 29 -29.56 -54.35 -8.06
CA LEU A 29 -29.77 -55.45 -7.11
C LEU A 29 -31.27 -55.69 -6.86
N HIS A 30 -32.07 -54.63 -6.73
CA HIS A 30 -33.52 -54.75 -6.57
C HIS A 30 -34.18 -55.42 -7.78
N THR A 31 -33.77 -55.06 -9.01
CA THR A 31 -34.26 -55.71 -10.24
C THR A 31 -33.82 -57.17 -10.33
N THR A 32 -32.57 -57.48 -9.98
CA THR A 32 -32.05 -58.85 -10.00
C THR A 32 -32.75 -59.75 -8.98
N ILE A 33 -33.03 -59.24 -7.77
CA ILE A 33 -33.77 -59.97 -6.75
C ILE A 33 -35.22 -60.21 -7.19
N ALA A 34 -35.87 -59.24 -7.81
CA ALA A 34 -37.23 -59.38 -8.35
C ALA A 34 -37.29 -60.43 -9.49
N GLU A 35 -36.29 -60.47 -10.36
CA GLU A 35 -36.20 -61.44 -11.47
C GLU A 35 -35.90 -62.87 -10.99
N GLN A 36 -35.00 -63.01 -10.00
CA GLN A 36 -34.77 -64.29 -9.32
C GLN A 36 -36.05 -64.80 -8.63
N LEU A 37 -36.88 -63.90 -8.10
CA LEU A 37 -38.15 -64.25 -7.46
C LEU A 37 -39.22 -64.71 -8.46
N SER A 38 -39.25 -64.15 -9.68
CA SER A 38 -40.12 -64.65 -10.76
C SER A 38 -39.69 -66.01 -11.29
N ASN A 39 -38.37 -66.28 -11.36
CA ASN A 39 -37.84 -67.54 -11.88
C ASN A 39 -37.99 -68.71 -10.88
N LEU A 40 -37.85 -68.47 -9.57
CA LEU A 40 -38.01 -69.52 -8.55
C LEU A 40 -39.46 -70.01 -8.38
N LYS A 41 -40.45 -69.20 -8.78
CA LYS A 41 -41.87 -69.54 -8.70
C LYS A 41 -42.31 -70.48 -9.84
N GLY A 42 -41.50 -70.65 -10.88
CA GLY A 42 -41.78 -71.51 -12.03
C GLY A 42 -41.37 -72.97 -11.87
N ASP A 43 -40.52 -73.32 -10.89
CA ASP A 43 -39.88 -74.64 -10.84
C ASP A 43 -39.98 -75.26 -9.44
N SER A 44 -41.13 -75.86 -9.13
CA SER A 44 -41.30 -76.68 -7.92
C SER A 44 -42.34 -77.77 -8.14
N VAL A 45 -41.94 -78.86 -8.81
CA VAL A 45 -42.67 -80.14 -8.81
C VAL A 45 -41.68 -81.30 -8.56
N LYS A 46 -41.47 -81.67 -7.29
CA LYS A 46 -41.77 -82.99 -6.69
C LYS A 46 -41.00 -83.28 -5.38
N THR A 47 -41.82 -83.54 -4.35
CA THR A 47 -41.75 -84.61 -3.34
C THR A 47 -40.64 -84.64 -2.27
N GLN A 48 -41.08 -84.35 -1.04
CA GLN A 48 -40.78 -85.03 0.24
C GLN A 48 -39.53 -84.63 1.05
N GLU A 49 -39.67 -83.52 1.78
CA GLU A 49 -39.08 -83.29 3.13
C GLU A 49 -39.79 -82.07 3.78
N THR A 50 -41.05 -82.25 4.18
CA THR A 50 -42.01 -81.16 4.36
C THR A 50 -41.93 -80.38 5.68
N VAL A 51 -40.96 -80.66 6.57
CA VAL A 51 -40.85 -79.94 7.86
C VAL A 51 -39.56 -79.10 7.95
N GLN A 52 -38.43 -79.58 7.41
CA GLN A 52 -37.17 -78.80 7.38
C GLN A 52 -37.14 -77.76 6.25
N ILE A 53 -37.68 -78.09 5.07
CA ILE A 53 -37.72 -77.20 3.91
C ILE A 53 -38.66 -76.00 4.17
N HIS A 54 -39.71 -76.16 4.98
CA HIS A 54 -40.63 -75.07 5.29
C HIS A 54 -40.00 -74.03 6.23
N LEU A 55 -39.27 -74.49 7.25
CA LEU A 55 -38.52 -73.60 8.16
C LEU A 55 -37.37 -72.90 7.42
N SER A 56 -36.68 -73.61 6.52
CA SER A 56 -35.64 -73.05 5.64
C SER A 56 -36.19 -72.04 4.64
N LYS A 57 -37.35 -72.31 4.02
CA LYS A 57 -38.03 -71.35 3.12
C LYS A 57 -38.58 -70.13 3.86
N GLU A 58 -39.14 -70.30 5.06
CA GLU A 58 -39.67 -69.20 5.87
C GLU A 58 -38.53 -68.28 6.39
N THR A 59 -37.43 -68.87 6.86
CA THR A 59 -36.24 -68.11 7.26
C THR A 59 -35.58 -67.41 6.07
N GLN A 60 -35.51 -68.07 4.91
CA GLN A 60 -35.02 -67.45 3.68
C GLN A 60 -35.93 -66.31 3.19
N ALA A 61 -37.25 -66.44 3.33
CA ALA A 61 -38.20 -65.37 3.02
C ALA A 61 -38.02 -64.17 3.95
N LYS A 62 -37.90 -64.40 5.28
CA LYS A 62 -37.64 -63.32 6.26
C LYS A 62 -36.28 -62.64 6.04
N ILE A 63 -35.24 -63.40 5.69
CA ILE A 63 -33.91 -62.83 5.36
C ILE A 63 -34.02 -61.94 4.11
N LYS A 64 -34.77 -62.35 3.09
CA LYS A 64 -34.97 -61.59 1.86
C LYS A 64 -35.85 -60.35 2.05
N GLU A 65 -36.89 -60.42 2.88
CA GLU A 65 -37.69 -59.25 3.27
C GLU A 65 -36.85 -58.23 4.04
N HIS A 66 -36.01 -58.69 4.97
CA HIS A 66 -35.06 -57.81 5.66
C HIS A 66 -34.05 -57.17 4.70
N GLN A 67 -33.57 -57.91 3.69
CA GLN A 67 -32.70 -57.33 2.66
C GLN A 67 -33.41 -56.26 1.83
N LEU A 68 -34.68 -56.50 1.45
CA LEU A 68 -35.49 -55.51 0.73
C LEU A 68 -35.74 -54.25 1.56
N PHE A 69 -36.03 -54.42 2.86
CA PHE A 69 -36.24 -53.31 3.80
C PHE A 69 -34.98 -52.47 4.02
N VAL A 70 -33.82 -53.12 4.20
CA VAL A 70 -32.53 -52.42 4.33
C VAL A 70 -32.21 -51.66 3.04
N LEU A 71 -32.53 -52.24 1.87
CA LEU A 71 -32.40 -51.56 0.59
C LEU A 71 -33.29 -50.31 0.54
N GLU A 72 -34.59 -50.44 0.80
CA GLU A 72 -35.53 -49.32 0.78
C GLU A 72 -35.08 -48.18 1.72
N ALA A 73 -34.64 -48.53 2.94
CA ALA A 73 -34.12 -47.57 3.92
C ALA A 73 -32.85 -46.84 3.44
N LEU A 74 -31.96 -47.53 2.71
CA LEU A 74 -30.76 -46.93 2.10
C LEU A 74 -31.11 -45.99 0.94
N SER A 75 -32.11 -46.35 0.12
CA SER A 75 -32.62 -45.50 -0.97
C SER A 75 -33.25 -44.21 -0.43
N GLU A 76 -34.06 -44.32 0.62
CA GLU A 76 -34.67 -43.18 1.28
C GLU A 76 -33.62 -42.26 1.94
N SER A 77 -32.60 -42.85 2.57
CA SER A 77 -31.47 -42.11 3.14
C SER A 77 -30.69 -41.34 2.06
N SER A 78 -30.36 -41.98 0.93
CA SER A 78 -29.66 -41.35 -0.20
C SER A 78 -30.43 -40.15 -0.74
N LYS A 79 -31.74 -40.27 -0.94
CA LYS A 79 -32.60 -39.16 -1.42
C LYS A 79 -32.61 -37.97 -0.46
N LYS A 80 -32.44 -38.22 0.85
CA LYS A 80 -32.38 -37.18 1.89
C LYS A 80 -31.01 -36.51 2.01
N LEU A 81 -29.96 -37.17 1.53
CA LEU A 81 -28.58 -36.68 1.53
C LEU A 81 -28.32 -35.68 0.40
N ASP A 82 -28.89 -35.91 -0.80
CA ASP A 82 -28.77 -35.00 -1.95
C ASP A 82 -29.04 -33.51 -1.65
N PRO A 83 -30.17 -33.13 -1.02
CA PRO A 83 -30.44 -31.72 -0.71
C PRO A 83 -29.50 -31.14 0.36
N LYS A 84 -28.92 -31.98 1.23
CA LYS A 84 -27.94 -31.53 2.24
C LYS A 84 -26.59 -31.22 1.61
N PHE A 85 -26.17 -32.03 0.64
CA PHE A 85 -24.95 -31.77 -0.13
C PHE A 85 -25.06 -30.46 -0.90
N GLU A 86 -26.20 -30.20 -1.54
CA GLU A 86 -26.44 -28.95 -2.26
C GLU A 86 -26.45 -27.73 -1.32
N ALA A 87 -27.10 -27.84 -0.15
CA ALA A 87 -27.09 -26.78 0.87
C ALA A 87 -25.67 -26.49 1.40
N LEU A 88 -24.85 -27.53 1.64
CA LEU A 88 -23.46 -27.37 2.06
C LEU A 88 -22.61 -26.71 0.97
N GLN A 89 -22.77 -27.12 -0.29
CA GLN A 89 -22.08 -26.54 -1.43
C GLN A 89 -22.46 -25.06 -1.61
N GLN A 90 -23.72 -24.71 -1.40
CA GLN A 90 -24.21 -23.33 -1.43
C GLN A 90 -23.62 -22.47 -0.30
N LEU A 91 -23.55 -22.99 0.93
CA LEU A 91 -22.96 -22.30 2.08
C LEU A 91 -21.45 -22.06 1.88
N ILE A 92 -20.73 -23.04 1.36
CA ILE A 92 -19.29 -22.92 1.06
C ILE A 92 -19.06 -21.85 -0.02
N ASN A 93 -19.87 -21.85 -1.08
CA ASN A 93 -19.81 -20.83 -2.13
C ASN A 93 -20.16 -19.43 -1.62
N GLN A 94 -21.17 -19.32 -0.74
CA GLN A 94 -21.52 -18.06 -0.07
C GLN A 94 -20.45 -17.58 0.89
N ARG A 95 -19.63 -18.44 1.50
CA ARG A 95 -18.46 -18.06 2.32
C ARG A 95 -17.25 -17.67 1.48
N LYS A 96 -17.05 -18.27 0.30
CA LYS A 96 -15.96 -17.96 -0.62
C LYS A 96 -16.07 -16.55 -1.22
N LYS A 97 -17.29 -16.14 -1.62
CA LYS A 97 -17.58 -14.79 -2.16
C LYS A 97 -17.21 -13.61 -1.22
N PRO A 98 -17.60 -13.58 0.07
CA PRO A 98 -17.33 -12.47 0.97
C PRO A 98 -15.85 -12.37 1.38
N VAL A 99 -15.11 -13.49 1.40
CA VAL A 99 -13.65 -13.46 1.65
C VAL A 99 -12.93 -12.79 0.48
N VAL A 100 -13.31 -13.09 -0.77
CA VAL A 100 -12.73 -12.44 -1.95
C VAL A 100 -13.08 -10.94 -1.97
N PHE A 101 -14.32 -10.57 -1.62
CA PHE A 101 -14.77 -9.18 -1.63
C PHE A 101 -14.10 -8.32 -0.55
N LYS A 102 -13.91 -8.84 0.68
CA LYS A 102 -13.20 -8.14 1.77
C LYS A 102 -11.73 -7.86 1.44
N ASN A 103 -11.06 -8.79 0.76
CA ASN A 103 -9.66 -8.62 0.40
C ASN A 103 -9.46 -7.58 -0.71
N TYR A 104 -10.40 -7.50 -1.67
CA TYR A 104 -10.35 -6.49 -2.72
C TYR A 104 -10.60 -5.07 -2.17
N SER A 105 -11.53 -4.90 -1.22
CA SER A 105 -11.77 -3.60 -0.59
C SER A 105 -10.59 -3.09 0.23
N LEU A 106 -9.90 -3.98 0.97
CA LEU A 106 -8.71 -3.60 1.73
C LEU A 106 -7.53 -3.23 0.81
N PHE A 107 -7.35 -3.98 -0.27
CA PHE A 107 -6.32 -3.66 -1.26
C PHE A 107 -6.62 -2.35 -1.98
N ALA A 108 -7.88 -2.10 -2.32
CA ALA A 108 -8.32 -0.83 -2.92
C ALA A 108 -8.11 0.36 -1.98
N SER A 109 -8.43 0.22 -0.69
CA SER A 109 -8.19 1.29 0.29
C SER A 109 -6.70 1.56 0.52
N VAL A 110 -5.86 0.51 0.56
CA VAL A 110 -4.41 0.67 0.69
C VAL A 110 -3.83 1.38 -0.54
N ARG A 111 -4.26 0.98 -1.74
CA ARG A 111 -3.82 1.61 -3.00
C ARG A 111 -4.30 3.06 -3.14
N LEU A 112 -5.49 3.38 -2.60
CA LEU A 112 -6.00 4.75 -2.55
C LEU A 112 -5.20 5.60 -1.55
N ALA A 113 -4.94 5.06 -0.36
CA ALA A 113 -4.14 5.73 0.67
C ALA A 113 -2.70 6.00 0.21
N GLU A 114 -2.10 5.07 -0.54
CA GLU A 114 -0.78 5.26 -1.17
C GLU A 114 -0.78 6.44 -2.15
N ARG A 115 -1.80 6.55 -3.01
CA ARG A 115 -1.91 7.69 -3.95
C ARG A 115 -2.13 9.02 -3.23
N ILE A 116 -2.93 9.03 -2.16
CA ILE A 116 -3.14 10.23 -1.34
C ILE A 116 -1.83 10.63 -0.64
N LEU A 117 -1.09 9.66 -0.09
CA LEU A 117 0.20 9.89 0.55
C LEU A 117 1.25 10.41 -0.44
N LEU A 118 1.34 9.80 -1.63
CA LEU A 118 2.22 10.28 -2.70
C LEU A 118 1.84 11.70 -3.15
N GLY A 119 0.55 11.99 -3.30
CA GLY A 119 0.06 13.33 -3.62
C GLY A 119 0.40 14.36 -2.53
N LEU A 120 0.26 13.98 -1.25
CA LEU A 120 0.62 14.81 -0.11
C LEU A 120 2.12 15.12 -0.10
N VAL A 121 2.98 14.09 -0.23
CA VAL A 121 4.44 14.26 -0.23
C VAL A 121 4.87 15.11 -1.43
N CYS A 122 4.35 14.82 -2.62
CA CYS A 122 4.64 15.59 -3.82
C CYS A 122 4.20 17.06 -3.67
N GLY A 123 2.99 17.29 -3.14
CA GLY A 123 2.49 18.64 -2.86
C GLY A 123 3.35 19.39 -1.85
N LEU A 124 3.79 18.72 -0.78
CA LEU A 124 4.66 19.33 0.24
C LEU A 124 6.00 19.77 -0.34
N VAL A 125 6.57 18.97 -1.25
CA VAL A 125 7.83 19.28 -1.95
C VAL A 125 7.67 20.49 -2.88
N MET A 126 6.54 20.59 -3.60
CA MET A 126 6.29 21.73 -4.48
C MET A 126 6.10 23.02 -3.69
N VAL A 127 5.38 22.97 -2.55
CA VAL A 127 5.19 24.13 -1.66
C VAL A 127 6.51 24.55 -1.03
N SER A 128 7.34 23.63 -0.58
CA SER A 128 8.65 23.97 -0.02
C SER A 128 9.61 24.54 -1.07
N CYS A 129 9.59 24.02 -2.30
CA CYS A 129 10.34 24.57 -3.43
C CYS A 129 9.88 26.00 -3.78
N TRP A 130 8.56 26.24 -3.81
CA TRP A 130 8.01 27.58 -4.05
C TRP A 130 8.39 28.57 -2.94
N PHE A 131 8.31 28.14 -1.67
CA PHE A 131 8.70 28.97 -0.54
C PHE A 131 10.19 29.35 -0.59
N PHE A 132 11.05 28.40 -0.96
CA PHE A 132 12.49 28.66 -1.07
C PHE A 132 12.84 29.56 -2.25
N THR A 133 12.20 29.38 -3.40
CA THR A 133 12.42 30.24 -4.59
C THR A 133 11.94 31.67 -4.36
N MET A 134 10.77 31.85 -3.74
CA MET A 134 10.27 33.17 -3.37
C MET A 134 11.15 33.84 -2.30
N GLY A 135 11.53 33.10 -1.25
CA GLY A 135 12.39 33.63 -0.19
C GLY A 135 13.80 34.00 -0.65
N ALA A 136 14.38 33.22 -1.57
CA ALA A 136 15.67 33.53 -2.17
C ALA A 136 15.64 34.84 -2.98
N HIS A 137 14.55 35.12 -3.69
CA HIS A 137 14.38 36.36 -4.43
C HIS A 137 14.32 37.58 -3.50
N GLU A 138 13.59 37.50 -2.38
CA GLU A 138 13.50 38.61 -1.41
C GLU A 138 14.82 38.88 -0.70
N LEU A 139 15.51 37.82 -0.23
CA LEU A 139 16.83 37.92 0.41
C LEU A 139 17.86 38.55 -0.53
N GLN A 140 17.83 38.13 -1.79
CA GLN A 140 18.74 38.64 -2.79
C GLN A 140 18.44 40.11 -3.13
N THR A 141 17.16 40.50 -3.17
CA THR A 141 16.76 41.90 -3.35
C THR A 141 17.23 42.77 -2.18
N ALA A 142 17.13 42.29 -0.93
CA ALA A 142 17.62 43.02 0.24
C ALA A 142 19.14 43.23 0.23
N SER A 143 19.89 42.19 -0.13
CA SER A 143 21.35 42.27 -0.31
C SER A 143 21.75 43.27 -1.41
N ASP A 144 21.03 43.22 -2.54
CA ASP A 144 21.28 44.13 -3.67
C ASP A 144 21.08 45.60 -3.26
N TYR A 145 20.11 45.92 -2.38
CA TYR A 145 19.93 47.28 -1.85
C TYR A 145 21.04 47.72 -0.88
N ASP A 146 21.49 46.83 0.01
CA ASP A 146 22.60 47.12 0.93
C ASP A 146 23.89 47.43 0.14
N LEU A 147 24.18 46.64 -0.90
CA LEU A 147 25.37 46.81 -1.72
C LEU A 147 25.35 48.14 -2.50
N ARG A 148 24.20 48.52 -3.07
CA ARG A 148 24.01 49.83 -3.72
C ARG A 148 24.24 50.98 -2.74
N TYR A 149 23.73 50.87 -1.51
CA TYR A 149 23.91 51.89 -0.49
C TYR A 149 25.39 52.06 -0.08
N ARG A 150 26.10 50.96 0.19
CA ARG A 150 27.54 51.01 0.55
C ARG A 150 28.39 51.58 -0.59
N TYR A 151 28.09 51.21 -1.83
CA TYR A 151 28.77 51.79 -2.99
C TYR A 151 28.58 53.31 -3.09
N LEU A 152 27.35 53.79 -2.96
CA LEU A 152 27.06 55.23 -2.98
C LEU A 152 27.77 55.97 -1.84
N ARG A 153 27.89 55.34 -0.67
CA ARG A 153 28.64 55.86 0.47
C ARG A 153 30.14 55.92 0.17
N MET A 154 30.70 54.91 -0.51
CA MET A 154 32.10 54.87 -0.93
C MET A 154 32.41 55.99 -1.94
N GLN A 155 31.51 56.22 -2.90
CA GLN A 155 31.67 57.28 -3.90
C GLN A 155 31.64 58.71 -3.31
N GLY A 156 30.97 58.90 -2.17
CA GLY A 156 30.96 60.18 -1.43
C GLY A 156 30.12 61.30 -2.07
N LYS A 157 29.73 61.16 -3.35
CA LYS A 157 28.75 62.00 -4.06
C LYS A 157 27.90 61.13 -4.96
N ALA A 158 26.58 61.27 -4.87
CA ALA A 158 25.66 60.49 -5.67
C ALA A 158 25.41 61.19 -7.01
N THR A 159 26.11 60.77 -8.07
CA THR A 159 25.93 61.33 -9.42
C THR A 159 24.84 60.56 -10.17
N ALA A 160 24.10 61.22 -11.05
CA ALA A 160 23.09 60.56 -11.89
C ALA A 160 23.69 59.41 -12.72
N SER A 161 24.96 59.52 -13.15
CA SER A 161 25.68 58.45 -13.85
C SER A 161 25.90 57.20 -12.98
N ASP A 162 26.15 57.37 -11.68
CA ASP A 162 26.38 56.25 -10.76
C ASP A 162 25.09 55.45 -10.53
N PHE A 163 23.97 56.16 -10.42
CA PHE A 163 22.65 55.52 -10.38
C PHE A 163 22.33 54.76 -11.66
N THR A 164 22.61 55.34 -12.85
CA THR A 164 22.39 54.62 -14.12
C THR A 164 23.29 53.39 -14.25
N HIS A 165 24.52 53.46 -13.76
CA HIS A 165 25.45 52.34 -13.78
C HIS A 165 24.99 51.21 -12.84
N LEU A 166 24.59 51.54 -11.60
CA LEU A 166 24.03 50.57 -10.66
C LEU A 166 22.71 49.97 -11.16
N ASP A 167 21.82 50.78 -11.72
CA ASP A 167 20.54 50.30 -12.25
C ASP A 167 20.78 49.34 -13.44
N SER A 168 21.74 49.63 -14.30
CA SER A 168 22.16 48.72 -15.37
C SER A 168 22.72 47.39 -14.82
N LEU A 169 23.56 47.45 -13.78
CA LEU A 169 24.25 46.30 -13.20
C LEU A 169 23.34 45.33 -12.45
N PHE A 170 22.31 45.85 -11.78
CA PHE A 170 21.45 45.05 -10.90
C PHE A 170 20.04 44.81 -11.48
N VAL A 171 19.51 45.72 -12.32
CA VAL A 171 18.13 45.64 -12.83
C VAL A 171 18.10 45.25 -14.31
N SER A 172 18.85 45.96 -15.18
CA SER A 172 18.73 45.77 -16.64
C SER A 172 19.54 44.58 -17.19
N HIS A 173 20.77 44.37 -16.72
CA HIS A 173 21.66 43.27 -17.15
C HIS A 173 22.44 42.74 -15.95
N ARG A 174 21.77 41.90 -15.15
CA ARG A 174 22.38 41.35 -13.94
C ARG A 174 23.62 40.53 -14.27
N ASN A 175 24.79 41.06 -13.90
CA ASN A 175 26.07 40.38 -14.07
C ASN A 175 26.66 40.01 -12.70
N PRO A 176 26.63 38.72 -12.29
CA PRO A 176 27.13 38.30 -10.98
C PRO A 176 28.63 38.57 -10.80
N GLN A 177 29.43 38.52 -11.87
CA GLN A 177 30.87 38.79 -11.78
C GLN A 177 31.15 40.26 -11.46
N ALA A 178 30.40 41.17 -12.11
CA ALA A 178 30.57 42.60 -11.89
C ALA A 178 30.04 43.03 -10.50
N ILE A 179 28.98 42.39 -10.00
CA ILE A 179 28.49 42.57 -8.63
C ILE A 179 29.54 42.12 -7.60
N HIS A 180 30.21 40.98 -7.82
CA HIS A 180 31.26 40.51 -6.92
C HIS A 180 32.50 41.41 -6.93
N GLN A 181 32.88 41.95 -8.10
CA GLN A 181 33.95 42.94 -8.18
C GLN A 181 33.59 44.23 -7.43
N LEU A 182 32.33 44.68 -7.53
CA LEU A 182 31.83 45.82 -6.79
C LEU A 182 31.92 45.60 -5.27
N GLU A 183 31.51 44.42 -4.81
CA GLU A 183 31.58 44.01 -3.40
C GLU A 183 33.03 44.00 -2.89
N GLN A 184 33.98 43.43 -3.64
CA GLN A 184 35.39 43.44 -3.28
C GLN A 184 35.96 44.86 -3.17
N ASN A 185 35.65 45.73 -4.13
CA ASN A 185 36.10 47.12 -4.11
C ASN A 185 35.57 47.88 -2.88
N ILE A 186 34.32 47.62 -2.48
CA ILE A 186 33.72 48.21 -1.28
C ILE A 186 34.42 47.69 -0.02
N ILE A 187 34.65 46.38 0.07
CA ILE A 187 35.35 45.77 1.22
C ILE A 187 36.76 46.36 1.37
N ASP A 188 37.51 46.45 0.27
CA ASP A 188 38.86 46.99 0.26
C ASP A 188 38.87 48.47 0.70
N TYR A 189 37.89 49.26 0.24
CA TYR A 189 37.72 50.65 0.65
C TYR A 189 37.37 50.78 2.13
N GLU A 190 36.41 50.01 2.63
CA GLU A 190 36.01 50.02 4.04
C GLU A 190 37.18 49.64 4.94
N GLN A 191 37.98 48.64 4.54
CA GLN A 191 39.17 48.22 5.26
C GLN A 191 40.27 49.30 5.23
N ALA A 192 40.49 49.96 4.08
CA ALA A 192 41.43 51.07 3.98
C ALA A 192 41.02 52.25 4.87
N LEU A 193 39.72 52.57 4.89
CA LEU A 193 39.16 53.62 5.74
C LEU A 193 39.34 53.29 7.23
N GLN A 194 39.14 52.03 7.62
CA GLN A 194 39.35 51.58 8.99
C GLN A 194 40.83 51.72 9.40
N ARG A 195 41.78 51.26 8.56
CA ARG A 195 43.21 51.43 8.83
C ARG A 195 43.60 52.90 8.96
N GLN A 196 43.01 53.77 8.12
CA GLN A 196 43.26 55.20 8.21
C GLN A 196 42.76 55.79 9.54
N ALA A 197 41.59 55.36 10.02
CA ALA A 197 41.05 55.79 11.31
C ALA A 197 41.94 55.33 12.47
N GLU A 198 42.44 54.08 12.43
CA GLU A 198 43.37 53.54 13.42
C GLU A 198 44.68 54.33 13.46
N LEU A 199 45.28 54.61 12.30
CA LEU A 199 46.50 55.42 12.21
C LEU A 199 46.29 56.83 12.74
N LEU A 200 45.13 57.44 12.48
CA LEU A 200 44.79 58.77 12.99
C LEU A 200 44.66 58.78 14.52
N ILE A 201 44.08 57.74 15.10
CA ILE A 201 44.00 57.57 16.56
C ILE A 201 45.41 57.39 17.15
N GLN A 202 46.26 56.56 16.55
CA GLN A 202 47.65 56.38 16.98
C GLN A 202 48.45 57.69 16.91
N GLN A 203 48.28 58.46 15.83
CA GLN A 203 48.94 59.76 15.69
C GLN A 203 48.51 60.74 16.78
N LYS A 204 47.22 60.78 17.13
CA LYS A 204 46.72 61.61 18.24
C LYS A 204 47.31 61.18 19.58
N HIS A 205 47.41 59.88 19.84
CA HIS A 205 48.03 59.35 21.06
C HIS A 205 49.48 59.80 21.18
N ILE A 206 50.28 59.61 20.13
CA ILE A 206 51.70 60.02 20.11
C ILE A 206 51.84 61.54 20.30
N GLN A 207 50.99 62.35 19.67
CA GLN A 207 51.00 63.80 19.86
C GLN A 207 50.69 64.20 21.31
N GLN A 208 49.74 63.51 21.95
CA GLN A 208 49.42 63.74 23.36
C GLN A 208 50.60 63.38 24.28
N GLU A 209 51.19 62.21 24.09
CA GLU A 209 52.38 61.76 24.84
C GLU A 209 53.56 62.73 24.66
N GLN A 210 53.84 63.17 23.43
CA GLN A 210 54.88 64.18 23.18
C GLN A 210 54.58 65.51 23.87
N GLY A 211 53.31 65.91 23.95
CA GLY A 211 52.88 67.11 24.68
C GLY A 211 53.11 66.99 26.18
N GLU A 212 52.83 65.83 26.76
CA GLU A 212 53.07 65.54 28.18
C GLU A 212 54.57 65.48 28.50
N LEU A 213 55.36 64.78 27.69
CA LEU A 213 56.83 64.70 27.84
C LEU A 213 57.49 66.09 27.74
N LYS A 214 57.05 66.95 26.81
CA LYS A 214 57.55 68.34 26.71
C LYS A 214 57.21 69.19 27.93
N LYS A 215 56.07 68.96 28.59
CA LYS A 215 55.72 69.65 29.85
C LYS A 215 56.63 69.20 30.99
N HIS A 216 56.96 67.90 31.06
CA HIS A 216 57.82 67.35 32.09
C HIS A 216 59.28 67.80 31.93
N LEU A 217 59.77 67.96 30.69
CA LEU A 217 61.13 68.46 30.39
C LEU A 217 61.36 69.96 30.64
N LYS A 218 60.29 70.75 30.82
CA LYS A 218 60.37 72.20 31.11
C LYS A 218 60.28 72.53 32.60
N LYS A 219 60.09 71.52 33.46
CA LYS A 219 60.19 71.61 34.92
C LYS A 219 61.61 71.27 35.34
#